data_AF-A0A4R7UWZ7-F1
#
_entry.id   AF-A0A4R7UWZ7-F1
#
_cell.length_a   1.000
_cell.length_b   1.000
_cell.length_c   1.000
_cell.angle_alpha   90.00
_cell.angle_beta   90.00
_cell.angle_gamma   90.00
#
_symmetry.space_group_name_H-M   'P 1'
#
loop_
_entity.id
_entity.type
_entity.pdbx_description
1 polymer ?
#
loop_
_entity_poly.entity_id
_entity_poly.type
_entity_poly.pdbx_seq_one_letter_code
_entity_poly.pdbx_strand_id
1 'polypeptide(L)'
;MRRAVLAVVTLACVLVVAGCTTSVDGTPVAAASPAHDRQLVVDYFKELNAAAAEGPSTQRQFLQRSQHPDFTNELCDLGDLTLNVDPAMSTLRMDPDWVPPGEGKGATHPRGEVYVLGVSVSIRQDGALLGSQIGSQRVVILDGKAYGFAPCPTGG
;
A
#
# COMPACT_ATOMS: atom_id res chain seq x y z
N MET A 1 55.27 -16.08 -20.72
CA MET A 1 53.87 -16.39 -20.36
C MET A 1 53.44 -15.80 -19.00
N ARG A 2 54.21 -15.94 -17.90
CA ARG A 2 53.85 -15.34 -16.58
C ARG A 2 53.68 -13.81 -16.54
N ARG A 3 54.41 -13.05 -17.35
CA ARG A 3 54.34 -11.56 -17.37
C ARG A 3 53.12 -11.00 -18.11
N ALA A 4 52.54 -11.75 -19.04
CA ALA A 4 51.37 -11.32 -19.82
C ALA A 4 50.04 -11.53 -19.05
N VAL A 5 49.99 -12.54 -18.18
CA VAL A 5 48.80 -12.85 -17.36
C VAL A 5 48.56 -11.80 -16.26
N LEU A 6 49.62 -11.24 -15.67
CA LEU A 6 49.47 -10.17 -14.67
C LEU A 6 48.90 -8.88 -15.27
N ALA A 7 49.30 -8.49 -16.48
CA ALA A 7 48.85 -7.24 -17.09
C ALA A 7 47.34 -7.23 -17.41
N VAL A 8 46.78 -8.38 -17.82
CA VAL A 8 45.35 -8.50 -18.16
C VAL A 8 44.47 -8.45 -16.91
N VAL A 9 44.91 -9.07 -15.80
CA VAL A 9 44.16 -9.05 -14.53
C VAL A 9 44.15 -7.65 -13.91
N THR A 10 45.25 -6.89 -14.06
CA THR A 10 45.33 -5.53 -13.49
C THR A 10 44.45 -4.54 -14.25
N LEU A 11 44.32 -4.68 -15.58
CA LEU A 11 43.47 -3.81 -16.40
C LEU A 11 41.97 -4.08 -16.19
N ALA A 12 41.59 -5.34 -15.93
CA ALA A 12 40.19 -5.70 -15.65
C ALA A 12 39.70 -5.18 -14.28
N CYS A 13 40.57 -5.14 -13.25
CA CYS A 13 40.18 -4.61 -11.94
C CYS A 13 39.95 -3.09 -11.92
N VAL A 14 40.58 -2.32 -12.82
CA VAL A 14 40.43 -0.85 -12.85
C VAL A 14 39.08 -0.42 -13.46
N LEU A 15 38.51 -1.21 -14.38
CA LEU A 15 37.24 -0.87 -15.06
C LEU A 15 36.00 -1.11 -14.19
N VAL A 16 36.08 -1.93 -13.14
CA VAL A 16 34.91 -2.23 -12.27
C VAL A 16 34.68 -1.16 -11.20
N VAL A 17 35.67 -0.32 -10.89
CA VAL A 17 35.58 0.66 -9.78
C VAL A 17 34.94 1.98 -10.22
N ALA A 18 34.92 2.29 -11.53
CA ALA A 18 34.37 3.55 -12.04
C ALA A 18 32.84 3.59 -12.16
N GLY A 19 32.15 2.45 -11.95
CA GLY A 19 30.70 2.34 -12.20
C GLY A 19 29.79 2.59 -10.99
N CYS A 20 30.32 2.72 -9.77
CA CYS A 20 29.50 2.72 -8.54
C CYS A 20 29.46 4.06 -7.78
N THR A 21 30.11 5.12 -8.28
CA THR A 21 30.30 6.37 -7.52
C THR A 21 29.57 7.58 -8.08
N THR A 22 28.69 7.42 -9.06
CA THR A 22 27.81 8.52 -9.48
C THR A 22 26.70 8.69 -8.43
N SER A 23 27.01 9.38 -7.34
CA SER A 23 25.98 9.97 -6.48
C SER A 23 25.32 11.09 -7.27
N VAL A 24 24.07 10.90 -7.65
CA VAL A 24 23.25 12.00 -8.16
C VAL A 24 22.90 12.86 -6.95
N ASP A 25 23.35 14.11 -6.93
CA ASP A 25 22.93 15.07 -5.91
C ASP A 25 21.41 15.26 -6.01
N GLY A 26 20.70 14.76 -5.01
CA GLY A 26 19.26 14.86 -4.92
C GLY A 26 18.81 14.60 -3.48
N THR A 27 17.87 15.39 -3.00
CA THR A 27 17.14 15.06 -1.77
C THR A 27 16.01 14.11 -2.16
N PRO A 28 15.95 12.87 -1.64
CA PRO A 28 14.81 12.00 -1.90
C PRO A 28 13.56 12.69 -1.34
N VAL A 29 12.67 13.10 -2.24
CA VAL A 29 11.34 13.59 -1.91
C VAL A 29 10.36 12.50 -2.27
N ALA A 30 9.45 12.17 -1.36
CA ALA A 30 8.31 11.33 -1.72
C ALA A 30 7.58 12.03 -2.88
N ALA A 31 7.32 11.30 -3.96
CA ALA A 31 6.49 11.83 -5.04
C ALA A 31 5.17 12.29 -4.43
N ALA A 32 4.90 13.60 -4.50
CA ALA A 32 3.68 14.16 -3.94
C ALA A 32 2.48 13.63 -4.73
N SER A 33 1.50 13.06 -4.04
CA SER A 33 0.22 12.71 -4.66
C SER A 33 -0.47 13.99 -5.18
N PRO A 34 -1.09 13.97 -6.36
CA PRO A 34 -1.95 15.07 -6.80
C PRO A 34 -2.99 15.42 -5.73
N ALA A 35 -3.30 16.71 -5.58
CA ALA A 35 -4.21 17.19 -4.53
C ALA A 35 -5.61 16.54 -4.61
N HIS A 36 -6.05 16.25 -5.84
CA HIS A 36 -7.31 15.54 -6.11
C HIS A 36 -7.30 14.12 -5.54
N ASP A 37 -6.26 13.34 -5.80
CA ASP A 37 -6.19 11.94 -5.37
C ASP A 37 -6.04 11.83 -3.85
N ARG A 38 -5.32 12.78 -3.25
CA ARG A 38 -5.28 12.93 -1.78
C ARG A 38 -6.70 13.10 -1.21
N GLN A 39 -7.55 13.90 -1.85
CA GLN A 39 -8.92 14.11 -1.40
C GLN A 39 -9.75 12.83 -1.53
N LEU A 40 -9.62 12.09 -2.63
CA LEU A 40 -10.30 10.79 -2.80
C LEU A 40 -9.90 9.78 -1.70
N VAL A 41 -8.63 9.75 -1.31
CA VAL A 41 -8.16 8.90 -0.20
C VAL A 41 -8.76 9.35 1.14
N VAL A 42 -8.83 10.66 1.40
CA VAL A 42 -9.48 11.20 2.61
C VAL A 42 -10.95 10.78 2.68
N ASP A 43 -11.67 10.96 1.57
CA ASP A 43 -13.09 10.65 1.50
C ASP A 43 -13.35 9.14 1.67
N TYR A 44 -12.49 8.29 1.09
CA TYR A 44 -12.53 6.85 1.31
C TYR A 44 -12.49 6.47 2.80
N PHE A 45 -11.52 6.97 3.56
CA PHE A 45 -11.41 6.64 4.98
C PHE A 45 -12.52 7.26 5.82
N LYS A 46 -13.01 8.45 5.43
CA LYS A 46 -14.15 9.08 6.08
C LYS A 46 -15.42 8.25 5.91
N GLU A 47 -15.71 7.79 4.70
CA GLU A 47 -16.86 6.93 4.40
C GLU A 47 -16.74 5.55 5.06
N LEU A 48 -15.54 4.95 5.06
CA LEU A 48 -15.26 3.70 5.77
C LEU A 48 -15.61 3.80 7.25
N ASN A 49 -15.16 4.87 7.90
CA ASN A 49 -15.39 5.10 9.33
C ASN A 49 -16.84 5.49 9.65
N ALA A 50 -17.51 6.23 8.76
CA ALA A 50 -18.93 6.52 8.89
C ALA A 50 -19.75 5.22 8.82
N ALA A 51 -19.44 4.35 7.86
CA ALA A 51 -20.08 3.04 7.75
C ALA A 51 -19.82 2.15 8.98
N ALA A 52 -18.63 2.21 9.56
CA ALA A 52 -18.30 1.55 10.83
C ALA A 52 -19.14 2.05 12.01
N ALA A 53 -19.39 3.37 12.07
CA ALA A 53 -20.20 3.98 13.12
C ALA A 53 -21.68 3.61 13.02
N GLU A 54 -22.18 3.36 11.80
CA GLU A 54 -23.54 2.84 11.57
C GLU A 54 -23.69 1.35 11.92
N GLY A 55 -22.63 0.57 11.72
CA GLY A 55 -22.53 -0.81 12.23
C GLY A 55 -21.96 -1.83 11.23
N PRO A 56 -21.80 -3.09 11.66
CA PRO A 56 -21.11 -4.13 10.88
C PRO A 56 -21.70 -4.36 9.49
N SER A 57 -23.03 -4.33 9.36
CA SER A 57 -23.71 -4.53 8.07
C SER A 57 -23.41 -3.41 7.07
N THR A 58 -23.53 -2.15 7.50
CA THR A 58 -23.23 -0.98 6.65
C THR A 58 -21.76 -0.98 6.25
N GLN A 59 -20.85 -1.26 7.18
CA GLN A 59 -19.42 -1.31 6.87
C GLN A 59 -19.09 -2.43 5.89
N ARG A 60 -19.69 -3.62 6.03
CA ARG A 60 -19.49 -4.72 5.07
C ARG A 60 -19.96 -4.34 3.67
N GLN A 61 -21.10 -3.66 3.54
CA GLN A 61 -21.55 -3.13 2.26
C GLN A 61 -20.60 -2.08 1.69
N PHE A 62 -19.98 -1.25 2.54
CA PHE A 62 -18.94 -0.31 2.11
C PHE A 62 -17.72 -1.05 1.57
N LEU A 63 -17.22 -2.04 2.29
CA LEU A 63 -16.07 -2.83 1.86
C LEU A 63 -16.35 -3.57 0.56
N GLN A 64 -17.54 -4.15 0.39
CA GLN A 64 -17.93 -4.83 -0.85
C GLN A 64 -17.97 -3.88 -2.06
N ARG A 65 -18.57 -2.69 -1.93
CA ARG A 65 -18.68 -1.72 -3.05
C ARG A 65 -17.39 -0.93 -3.33
N SER A 66 -16.46 -0.94 -2.38
CA SER A 66 -15.16 -0.28 -2.48
C SER A 66 -14.00 -1.26 -2.68
N GLN A 67 -14.30 -2.56 -2.83
CA GLN A 67 -13.34 -3.56 -3.25
C GLN A 67 -12.85 -3.27 -4.66
N HIS A 68 -11.54 -3.37 -4.87
CA HIS A 68 -10.96 -3.23 -6.20
C HIS A 68 -11.56 -4.25 -7.19
N PRO A 69 -12.02 -3.84 -8.38
CA PRO A 69 -12.75 -4.71 -9.30
C PRO A 69 -11.92 -5.88 -9.85
N ASP A 70 -10.58 -5.76 -9.84
CA ASP A 70 -9.68 -6.84 -10.26
C ASP A 70 -9.45 -7.90 -9.16
N PHE A 71 -9.87 -7.64 -7.92
CA PHE A 71 -9.56 -8.47 -6.75
C PHE A 71 -10.81 -8.75 -5.92
N THR A 72 -11.83 -9.40 -6.49
CA THR A 72 -13.12 -9.63 -5.83
C THR A 72 -13.16 -10.86 -4.92
N ASN A 73 -12.13 -11.70 -4.94
CA ASN A 73 -12.15 -13.02 -4.30
C ASN A 73 -11.73 -13.01 -2.82
N GLU A 74 -11.21 -11.88 -2.33
CA GLU A 74 -10.71 -11.71 -0.96
C GLU A 74 -11.48 -10.60 -0.25
N LEU A 75 -12.76 -10.88 0.04
CA LEU A 75 -13.59 -9.96 0.80
C LEU A 75 -13.41 -10.21 2.30
N CYS A 76 -13.20 -9.14 3.06
CA CYS A 76 -13.13 -9.25 4.50
C CYS A 76 -14.52 -9.57 5.09
N ASP A 77 -14.63 -10.71 5.77
CA ASP A 77 -15.77 -11.02 6.63
C ASP A 77 -15.48 -10.55 8.05
N LEU A 78 -16.16 -9.48 8.46
CA LEU A 78 -16.01 -8.90 9.80
C LEU A 78 -16.95 -9.54 10.85
N GLY A 79 -17.88 -10.43 10.49
CA GLY A 79 -18.92 -10.87 11.42
C GLY A 79 -19.62 -9.67 12.08
N ASP A 80 -19.72 -9.65 13.41
CA ASP A 80 -20.31 -8.52 14.15
C ASP A 80 -19.29 -7.42 14.50
N LEU A 81 -18.10 -7.47 13.91
CA LEU A 81 -17.03 -6.48 14.15
C LEU A 81 -17.16 -5.27 13.24
N THR A 82 -16.60 -4.16 13.70
CA THR A 82 -16.32 -2.99 12.87
C THR A 82 -14.85 -2.60 12.95
N LEU A 83 -14.36 -1.97 11.89
CA LEU A 83 -13.02 -1.40 11.78
C LEU A 83 -13.10 0.12 11.79
N ASN A 84 -12.37 0.77 12.68
CA ASN A 84 -12.07 2.20 12.56
C ASN A 84 -10.64 2.36 12.10
N VAL A 85 -10.42 3.15 11.05
CA VAL A 85 -9.09 3.35 10.45
C VAL A 85 -8.76 4.83 10.46
N ASP A 86 -7.68 5.19 11.17
CA ASP A 86 -7.14 6.54 11.22
C ASP A 86 -5.94 6.66 10.26
N PRO A 87 -6.09 7.35 9.11
CA PRO A 87 -5.03 7.47 8.13
C PRO A 87 -4.03 8.59 8.47
N ALA A 88 -2.75 8.24 8.53
CA ALA A 88 -1.67 9.21 8.64
C ALA A 88 -1.41 9.86 7.26
N MET A 89 -2.27 10.80 6.84
CA MET A 89 -2.23 11.44 5.52
C MET A 89 -0.91 12.17 5.20
N SER A 90 -0.10 12.48 6.20
CA SER A 90 1.27 13.00 6.01
C SER A 90 2.23 11.99 5.38
N THR A 91 1.88 10.70 5.42
CA THR A 91 2.69 9.59 4.89
C THR A 91 2.23 9.09 3.52
N LEU A 92 1.15 9.67 2.97
CA LEU A 92 0.61 9.28 1.67
C LEU A 92 1.66 9.48 0.57
N ARG A 93 1.89 8.42 -0.20
CA ARG A 93 2.79 8.41 -1.36
C ARG A 93 2.36 7.34 -2.36
N MET A 94 2.82 7.46 -3.60
CA MET A 94 2.63 6.40 -4.60
C MET A 94 3.40 5.12 -4.23
N ASP A 95 2.89 3.96 -4.68
CA ASP A 95 3.48 2.62 -4.51
C ASP A 95 3.30 1.78 -5.80
N PRO A 96 3.79 2.24 -6.98
CA PRO A 96 3.43 1.68 -8.29
C PRO A 96 3.90 0.23 -8.51
N ASP A 97 4.93 -0.19 -7.76
CA ASP A 97 5.51 -1.54 -7.84
C ASP A 97 4.81 -2.55 -6.93
N TRP A 98 3.79 -2.12 -6.19
CA TRP A 98 3.09 -3.01 -5.28
C TRP A 98 2.10 -3.94 -5.99
N VAL A 99 2.08 -5.17 -5.51
CA VAL A 99 1.12 -6.21 -5.86
C VAL A 99 0.44 -6.76 -4.60
N PRO A 100 -0.85 -7.13 -4.65
CA PRO A 100 -1.52 -7.77 -3.54
C PRO A 100 -0.78 -9.02 -3.04
N PRO A 101 -0.67 -9.22 -1.71
CA PRO A 101 -0.08 -10.43 -1.16
C PRO A 101 -0.92 -11.66 -1.54
N GLY A 102 -0.29 -12.84 -1.62
CA GLY A 102 -0.97 -14.10 -1.97
C GLY A 102 -0.92 -14.47 -3.46
N GLU A 103 -0.67 -13.51 -4.34
CA GLU A 103 -0.66 -13.70 -5.81
C GLU A 103 0.62 -14.36 -6.37
N GLY A 104 1.68 -14.50 -5.55
CA GLY A 104 2.89 -15.27 -5.91
C GLY A 104 3.74 -14.69 -7.06
N LYS A 105 4.58 -15.54 -7.67
CA LYS A 105 5.43 -15.17 -8.81
C LYS A 105 4.58 -15.09 -10.08
N GLY A 106 4.08 -13.90 -10.39
CA GLY A 106 3.13 -13.64 -11.48
C GLY A 106 2.01 -12.67 -11.11
N ALA A 107 2.05 -12.12 -9.90
CA ALA A 107 1.05 -11.19 -9.40
C ALA A 107 0.79 -10.02 -10.37
N THR A 108 -0.48 -9.79 -10.64
CA THR A 108 -0.93 -8.71 -11.52
C THR A 108 -0.99 -7.41 -10.74
N HIS A 109 -0.44 -6.33 -11.31
CA HIS A 109 -0.57 -5.01 -10.72
C HIS A 109 -2.04 -4.57 -10.83
N PRO A 110 -2.62 -3.97 -9.76
CA PRO A 110 -3.94 -3.40 -9.85
C PRO A 110 -4.01 -2.33 -10.95
N ARG A 111 -5.10 -2.32 -11.71
CA ARG A 111 -5.36 -1.20 -12.63
C ARG A 111 -5.61 0.07 -11.83
N GLY A 112 -4.89 1.14 -12.17
CA GLY A 112 -5.01 2.45 -11.53
C GLY A 112 -3.74 2.88 -10.82
N GLU A 113 -3.83 3.97 -10.06
CA GLU A 113 -2.71 4.51 -9.30
C GLU A 113 -2.72 3.96 -7.87
N VAL A 114 -1.67 3.21 -7.52
CA VAL A 114 -1.51 2.64 -6.18
C VAL A 114 -0.89 3.67 -5.24
N TYR A 115 -1.55 3.91 -4.12
CA TYR A 115 -1.04 4.71 -3.02
C TYR A 115 -0.89 3.84 -1.76
N VAL A 116 0.08 4.20 -0.94
CA VAL A 116 0.29 3.63 0.39
C VAL A 116 0.39 4.72 1.43
N LEU A 117 -0.12 4.44 2.61
CA LEU A 117 -0.05 5.30 3.78
C LEU A 117 -0.02 4.48 5.07
N GLY A 118 0.56 5.06 6.10
CA GLY A 118 0.44 4.55 7.47
C GLY A 118 -0.99 4.71 7.98
N VAL A 119 -1.48 3.71 8.71
CA VAL A 119 -2.80 3.73 9.34
C VAL A 119 -2.72 3.18 10.76
N SER A 120 -3.61 3.66 11.63
CA SER A 120 -3.97 2.98 12.88
C SER A 120 -5.36 2.37 12.71
N VAL A 121 -5.45 1.05 12.84
CA VAL A 121 -6.70 0.28 12.74
C VAL A 121 -7.14 -0.13 14.13
N SER A 122 -8.39 0.17 14.48
CA SER A 122 -9.04 -0.28 15.72
C SER A 122 -10.18 -1.22 15.37
N ILE A 123 -10.23 -2.37 16.05
CA ILE A 123 -11.30 -3.36 15.91
C ILE A 123 -12.27 -3.17 17.07
N ARG A 124 -13.57 -3.08 16.75
CA ARG A 124 -14.63 -2.90 17.76
C ARG A 124 -15.72 -3.94 17.60
N GLN A 125 -16.40 -4.25 18.69
CA GLN A 125 -17.63 -5.05 18.73
C GLN A 125 -18.60 -4.37 19.68
N ASP A 126 -19.84 -4.17 19.24
CA ASP A 126 -20.87 -3.45 20.02
C ASP A 126 -20.38 -2.11 20.59
N GLY A 127 -19.53 -1.42 19.82
CA GLY A 127 -18.91 -0.15 20.22
C GLY A 127 -17.76 -0.28 21.23
N ALA A 128 -17.47 -1.45 21.78
CA ALA A 128 -16.31 -1.68 22.64
C ALA A 128 -15.03 -1.90 21.82
N LEU A 129 -13.90 -1.32 22.25
CA LEU A 129 -12.60 -1.55 21.62
C LEU A 129 -12.06 -2.92 22.00
N LEU A 130 -11.82 -3.78 21.00
CA LEU A 130 -11.23 -5.10 21.20
C LEU A 130 -9.70 -5.10 21.01
N GLY A 131 -9.20 -4.24 20.13
CA GLY A 131 -7.77 -4.13 19.86
C GLY A 131 -7.43 -3.07 18.84
N SER A 132 -6.15 -2.75 18.72
CA SER A 132 -5.64 -1.79 17.74
C SER A 132 -4.29 -2.23 17.19
N GLN A 133 -4.04 -1.93 15.92
CA GLN A 133 -2.79 -2.20 15.22
C GLN A 133 -2.40 -1.00 14.37
N ILE A 134 -1.10 -0.71 14.31
CA ILE A 134 -0.54 0.25 13.35
C ILE A 134 0.06 -0.55 12.18
N GLY A 135 -0.19 -0.09 10.97
CA GLY A 135 0.32 -0.74 9.77
C GLY A 135 0.38 0.21 8.60
N SER A 136 0.59 -0.35 7.41
CA SER A 136 0.41 0.36 6.15
C SER A 136 -0.76 -0.24 5.40
N GLN A 137 -1.60 0.61 4.84
CA GLN A 137 -2.68 0.20 3.94
C GLN A 137 -2.44 0.77 2.56
N ARG A 138 -3.09 0.16 1.58
CA ARG A 138 -3.01 0.57 0.18
C ARG A 138 -4.39 0.86 -0.35
N VAL A 139 -4.47 1.96 -1.08
CA VAL A 139 -5.67 2.46 -1.74
C VAL A 139 -5.29 2.68 -3.20
N VAL A 140 -6.16 2.25 -4.10
CA VAL A 140 -5.99 2.47 -5.54
C VAL A 140 -7.00 3.50 -6.02
N ILE A 141 -6.53 4.47 -6.79
CA ILE A 141 -7.39 5.38 -7.54
C ILE A 141 -7.57 4.84 -8.95
N LEU A 142 -8.81 4.53 -9.32
CA LEU A 142 -9.19 4.07 -10.65
C LEU A 142 -10.47 4.80 -11.07
N ASP A 143 -10.46 5.39 -12.28
CA ASP A 143 -11.60 6.12 -12.84
C ASP A 143 -12.19 7.18 -11.88
N GLY A 144 -11.32 7.87 -11.14
CA GLY A 144 -11.71 8.94 -10.20
C GLY A 144 -12.33 8.43 -8.89
N LYS A 145 -12.23 7.14 -8.58
CA LYS A 145 -12.72 6.53 -7.34
C LYS A 145 -11.61 5.82 -6.59
N ALA A 146 -11.64 5.93 -5.27
CA ALA A 146 -10.76 5.19 -4.37
C ALA A 146 -11.29 3.79 -4.07
N TYR A 147 -10.40 2.81 -4.14
CA TYR A 147 -10.66 1.40 -3.88
C TYR A 147 -9.69 0.86 -2.84
N GLY A 148 -10.23 0.06 -1.93
CA GLY A 148 -9.44 -0.74 -1.01
C GLY A 148 -9.23 -2.14 -1.57
N PHE A 149 -8.23 -2.80 -1.00
CA PHE A 149 -8.17 -4.24 -0.94
C PHE A 149 -8.68 -4.55 0.46
N ALA A 150 -9.56 -5.52 0.66
CA ALA A 150 -10.07 -5.85 1.98
C ALA A 150 -9.26 -6.99 2.66
N PRO A 151 -7.94 -6.89 2.93
CA PRO A 151 -7.31 -7.88 3.78
C PRO A 151 -7.85 -7.64 5.19
N CYS A 152 -8.60 -8.60 5.72
CA CYS A 152 -8.89 -8.60 7.14
C CYS A 152 -7.57 -8.53 7.91
N PRO A 153 -7.52 -7.83 9.07
CA PRO A 153 -6.43 -8.04 10.00
C PRO A 153 -6.38 -9.54 10.30
N THR A 154 -5.35 -10.23 9.82
CA THR A 154 -5.07 -11.58 10.31
C THR A 154 -4.69 -11.41 11.77
N GLY A 155 -5.62 -11.71 12.68
CA GLY A 155 -5.28 -11.91 14.08
C GLY A 155 -4.14 -12.91 14.14
N GLY A 156 -3.07 -12.55 14.84
CA GLY A 156 -1.94 -13.44 15.07
C GLY A 156 -2.34 -14.71 15.83
#